data_AF-A0A496UQD2-F1
#
_entry.id   AF-A0A496UQD2-F1
#
_cell.length_a   1.000
_cell.length_b   1.000
_cell.length_c   1.000
_cell.angle_alpha   90.00
_cell.angle_beta   90.00
_cell.angle_gamma   90.00
#
_symmetry.space_group_name_H-M   'P 1'
#
loop_
_entity.id
_entity.type
_entity.pdbx_description
1 polymer ?
#
loop_
_entity_poly.entity_id
_entity_poly.type
_entity_poly.pdbx_seq_one_letter_code
_entity_poly.pdbx_strand_id
1 'polypeptide(L)'
;MVEKYKFDASAEDGFIRIPQKFMRCKAYINWAGTKESAVYFHLRGFIIRRAINTGTKKIYERFYEKGFIASNFSQEDLAYNLTGKESNQGNISRYTKSLAEKGLVKIKRVKTPLGWCNIYIFGTHDFNGHEAYYLDKYFSDKLLAEKTEKMIRDVNEYNALSDPDEW
;
A
#
# COMPACT_ATOMS: atom_id res chain seq x y z
N MET A 1 24.59 13.82 -23.05
CA MET A 1 24.37 12.84 -21.97
C MET A 1 23.11 13.26 -21.23
N VAL A 2 22.07 12.44 -21.25
CA VAL A 2 20.80 12.72 -20.55
C VAL A 2 21.05 12.43 -19.07
N GLU A 3 21.04 13.46 -18.22
CA GLU A 3 20.97 13.26 -16.76
C GLU A 3 19.71 12.47 -16.46
N LYS A 4 19.86 11.16 -16.23
CA LYS A 4 18.82 10.33 -15.60
C LYS A 4 18.41 11.04 -14.32
N TYR A 5 17.10 11.24 -14.14
CA TYR A 5 16.49 11.79 -12.95
C TYR A 5 17.14 11.19 -11.70
N LYS A 6 18.09 11.90 -11.09
CA LYS A 6 18.58 11.54 -9.77
C LYS A 6 17.42 11.82 -8.82
N PHE A 7 16.68 10.76 -8.52
CA PHE A 7 15.68 10.77 -7.47
C PHE A 7 16.44 11.03 -6.18
N ASP A 8 16.19 12.18 -5.57
CA ASP A 8 16.84 12.52 -4.31
C ASP A 8 16.16 11.71 -3.21
N ALA A 9 16.85 10.66 -2.75
CA ALA A 9 16.41 9.76 -1.67
C ALA A 9 16.22 10.48 -0.31
N SER A 10 16.51 11.79 -0.24
CA SER A 10 16.42 12.63 0.96
C SER A 10 15.00 12.91 1.48
N ALA A 11 13.97 12.21 1.00
CA ALA A 11 12.61 12.27 1.53
C ALA A 11 11.98 10.88 1.73
N GLU A 12 12.80 9.83 1.88
CA GLU A 12 12.29 8.56 2.39
C GLU A 12 11.64 8.78 3.76
N ASP A 13 10.39 8.33 3.91
CA ASP A 13 9.77 8.27 5.22
C ASP A 13 10.52 7.22 6.05
N GLY A 14 11.41 7.68 6.93
CA GLY A 14 12.27 6.82 7.73
C GLY A 14 11.50 5.85 8.62
N PHE A 15 10.19 6.07 8.83
CA PHE A 15 9.34 5.20 9.63
C PHE A 15 7.95 5.01 9.01
N ILE A 16 7.74 3.84 8.41
CA ILE A 16 6.42 3.37 7.98
C ILE A 16 5.58 3.00 9.21
N ARG A 17 4.63 3.87 9.58
CA ARG A 17 3.69 3.60 10.69
C ARG A 17 2.70 2.49 10.31
N ILE A 18 2.53 1.51 11.20
CA ILE A 18 1.58 0.40 11.08
C ILE A 18 0.69 0.36 12.33
N PRO A 19 -0.65 0.33 12.21
CA PRO A 19 -1.52 0.17 13.36
C PRO A 19 -1.22 -1.12 14.14
N GLN A 20 -1.05 -1.03 15.46
CA GLN A 20 -0.72 -2.19 16.31
C GLN A 20 -1.73 -3.34 16.17
N LYS A 21 -3.01 -3.02 15.93
CA LYS A 21 -4.08 -4.02 15.72
C LYS A 21 -3.79 -4.98 14.55
N PHE A 22 -2.95 -4.58 13.59
CA PHE A 22 -2.57 -5.42 12.45
C PHE A 22 -1.66 -6.57 12.83
N MET A 23 -0.92 -6.45 13.93
CA MET A 23 -0.13 -7.56 14.51
C MET A 23 -1.01 -8.67 15.09
N ARG A 24 -2.33 -8.49 15.10
CA ARG A 24 -3.33 -9.49 15.49
C ARG A 24 -4.24 -9.92 14.34
N CYS A 25 -4.03 -9.40 13.14
CA CYS A 25 -4.79 -9.75 11.94
C CYS A 25 -4.01 -10.82 11.16
N LYS A 26 -4.57 -12.03 11.06
CA LYS A 26 -3.90 -13.14 10.38
C LYS A 26 -3.69 -12.82 8.90
N ALA A 27 -4.69 -12.21 8.26
CA ALA A 27 -4.57 -11.76 6.87
C ALA A 27 -3.42 -10.77 6.66
N TYR A 28 -3.20 -9.82 7.59
CA TYR A 28 -2.08 -8.88 7.51
C TYR A 28 -0.74 -9.58 7.68
N ILE A 29 -0.60 -10.42 8.72
CA ILE A 29 0.65 -11.14 9.01
C ILE A 29 1.08 -11.99 7.81
N ASN A 30 0.14 -12.71 7.20
CA ASN A 30 0.40 -13.52 6.01
C ASN A 30 0.79 -12.66 4.80
N TRP A 31 0.14 -11.51 4.63
CA TRP A 31 0.42 -10.61 3.51
C TRP A 31 1.77 -9.88 3.67
N ALA A 32 2.13 -9.46 4.88
CA ALA A 32 3.34 -8.67 5.18
C ALA A 32 4.65 -9.42 4.89
N GLY A 33 4.61 -10.76 4.80
CA GLY A 33 5.75 -11.58 4.38
C GLY A 33 5.91 -11.74 2.86
N THR A 34 5.03 -11.14 2.05
CA THR A 34 5.00 -11.37 0.59
C THR A 34 5.80 -10.33 -0.18
N LYS A 35 6.26 -10.70 -1.39
CA LYS A 35 6.85 -9.75 -2.35
C LYS A 35 5.89 -8.62 -2.75
N GLU A 36 4.58 -8.87 -2.72
CA GLU A 36 3.57 -7.85 -2.95
C GLU A 36 3.61 -6.76 -1.88
N SER A 37 3.73 -7.15 -0.61
CA SER A 37 3.88 -6.18 0.49
C SER A 37 5.19 -5.41 0.43
N ALA A 38 6.29 -6.03 -0.02
CA ALA A 38 7.55 -5.34 -0.25
C ALA A 38 7.40 -4.23 -1.30
N VAL A 39 6.69 -4.48 -2.40
CA VAL A 39 6.35 -3.46 -3.41
C VAL A 39 5.53 -2.33 -2.78
N TYR A 40 4.51 -2.67 -1.98
CA TYR A 40 3.68 -1.68 -1.31
C TYR A 40 4.50 -0.77 -0.37
N PHE A 41 5.31 -1.37 0.50
CA PHE A 41 6.10 -0.61 1.48
C PHE A 41 7.21 0.21 0.84
N HIS A 42 7.86 -0.32 -0.20
CA HIS A 42 8.79 0.46 -1.01
C HIS A 42 8.09 1.70 -1.55
N LEU A 43 7.00 1.53 -2.29
CA LEU A 43 6.26 2.65 -2.85
C LEU A 43 5.75 3.66 -1.80
N ARG A 44 5.34 3.19 -0.62
CA ARG A 44 4.89 4.04 0.49
C ARG A 44 6.04 4.83 1.13
N GLY A 45 7.24 4.26 1.17
CA GLY A 45 8.43 4.95 1.68
C GLY A 45 8.76 6.23 0.91
N PHE A 46 8.32 6.34 -0.35
CA PHE A 46 8.61 7.47 -1.23
C PHE A 46 7.37 8.32 -1.57
N ILE A 47 6.48 8.53 -0.61
CA ILE A 47 5.36 9.47 -0.77
C ILE A 47 5.91 10.87 -1.07
N ILE A 48 5.34 11.52 -2.09
CA ILE A 48 5.72 12.88 -2.48
C ILE A 48 4.98 13.87 -1.56
N ARG A 49 5.64 14.29 -0.48
CA ARG A 49 5.10 15.21 0.54
C ARG A 49 5.55 16.66 0.36
N ARG A 50 6.49 16.91 -0.55
CA ARG A 50 7.06 18.23 -0.86
C ARG A 50 7.57 18.25 -2.30
N ALA A 51 7.56 19.43 -2.91
CA ALA A 51 8.16 19.66 -4.21
C ALA A 51 9.65 19.98 -4.06
N ILE A 52 10.54 19.09 -4.50
CA ILE A 52 11.99 19.30 -4.43
C ILE A 52 12.56 19.67 -5.81
N ASN A 53 11.95 19.16 -6.88
CA ASN A 53 12.37 19.43 -8.26
C ASN A 53 11.17 19.60 -9.20
N THR A 54 11.41 20.04 -10.43
CA THR A 54 10.36 20.40 -11.40
C THR A 54 9.40 19.25 -11.74
N GLY A 55 9.88 18.00 -11.70
CA GLY A 55 9.08 16.80 -11.99
C GLY A 55 8.19 16.38 -10.81
N THR A 56 8.75 16.34 -9.60
CA THR A 56 8.01 16.04 -8.36
C THR A 56 7.02 17.16 -8.02
N LYS A 57 7.34 18.41 -8.36
CA LYS A 57 6.46 19.58 -8.16
C LYS A 57 5.09 19.39 -8.80
N LYS A 58 5.04 18.99 -10.08
CA LYS A 58 3.75 18.77 -10.77
C LYS A 58 2.93 17.64 -10.16
N ILE A 59 3.58 16.64 -9.58
CA ILE A 59 2.89 15.51 -8.95
C ILE A 59 2.39 15.92 -7.58
N TYR A 60 3.21 16.63 -6.81
CA TYR A 60 2.83 17.25 -5.56
C TYR A 60 1.59 18.15 -5.72
N GLU A 61 1.61 19.11 -6.64
CA GLU A 61 0.50 20.03 -6.91
C GLU A 61 -0.77 19.30 -7.41
N ARG A 62 -0.60 18.23 -8.19
CA ARG A 62 -1.75 17.48 -8.75
C ARG A 62 -2.38 16.51 -7.76
N PHE A 63 -1.65 16.02 -6.78
CA PHE A 63 -2.09 14.94 -5.90
C PHE A 63 -2.03 15.36 -4.44
N TYR A 64 -0.85 15.67 -3.91
CA TYR A 64 -0.69 16.01 -2.50
C TYR A 64 -1.44 17.29 -2.12
N GLU A 65 -1.35 18.37 -2.90
CA GLU A 65 -2.13 19.59 -2.63
C GLU A 65 -3.66 19.36 -2.71
N LYS A 66 -4.09 18.28 -3.36
CA LYS A 66 -5.50 17.86 -3.42
C LYS A 66 -5.88 16.86 -2.34
N GLY A 67 -5.03 16.66 -1.33
CA GLY A 67 -5.25 15.76 -0.22
C GLY A 67 -4.97 14.30 -0.52
N PHE A 68 -4.25 13.96 -1.60
CA PHE A 68 -3.90 12.57 -1.93
C PHE A 68 -2.48 12.21 -1.50
N ILE A 69 -2.36 11.06 -0.84
CA ILE A 69 -1.06 10.46 -0.50
C ILE A 69 -0.62 9.60 -1.69
N ALA A 70 0.42 10.03 -2.40
CA ALA A 70 0.84 9.37 -3.63
C ALA A 70 2.37 9.33 -3.82
N SER A 71 2.82 8.33 -4.58
CA SER A 71 4.21 8.22 -5.07
C SER A 71 4.24 7.97 -6.58
N ASN A 72 5.41 8.14 -7.17
CA ASN A 72 5.64 7.91 -8.60
C ASN A 72 6.90 7.07 -8.81
N PHE A 73 6.74 5.92 -9.44
CA PHE A 73 7.85 5.05 -9.84
C PHE A 73 7.53 4.37 -11.17
N SER A 74 8.55 4.19 -12.00
CA SER A 74 8.44 3.25 -13.11
C SER A 74 8.46 1.80 -12.58
N GLN A 75 7.90 0.87 -13.35
CA GLN A 75 7.96 -0.56 -12.97
C GLN A 75 9.40 -1.11 -13.08
N GLU A 76 10.23 -0.51 -13.93
CA GLU A 76 11.65 -0.84 -14.08
C GLU A 76 12.44 -0.46 -12.84
N ASP A 77 12.27 0.77 -12.35
CA ASP A 77 12.92 1.25 -11.12
C ASP A 77 12.52 0.38 -9.92
N LEU A 78 11.25 0.00 -9.82
CA LEU A 78 10.78 -0.92 -8.77
C LEU A 78 11.43 -2.29 -8.88
N ALA A 79 11.56 -2.84 -10.09
CA ALA A 79 12.20 -4.13 -10.31
C ALA A 79 13.67 -4.09 -9.90
N TYR A 80 14.38 -3.05 -10.31
CA TYR A 80 15.78 -2.83 -9.94
C TYR A 80 15.94 -2.64 -8.43
N ASN A 81 15.18 -1.75 -7.81
CA ASN A 81 15.32 -1.45 -6.38
C ASN A 81 15.00 -2.64 -5.47
N LEU A 82 14.01 -3.48 -5.84
CA LEU A 82 13.59 -4.61 -5.01
C LEU A 82 14.37 -5.89 -5.27
N THR A 83 15.00 -6.04 -6.43
CA THR A 83 15.63 -7.31 -6.83
C THR A 83 17.07 -7.18 -7.36
N GLY A 84 17.57 -5.96 -7.54
CA GLY A 84 18.83 -5.65 -8.22
C GLY A 84 18.82 -5.96 -9.72
N LYS A 85 17.66 -6.31 -10.30
CA LYS A 85 17.53 -6.78 -11.69
C LYS A 85 16.33 -6.14 -12.39
N GLU A 86 16.58 -5.45 -13.49
CA GLU A 86 15.55 -4.78 -14.30
C GLU A 86 14.58 -5.77 -14.98
N SER A 87 14.98 -7.02 -15.23
CA SER A 87 14.16 -8.02 -15.96
C SER A 87 12.90 -8.50 -15.22
N ASN A 88 12.67 -8.05 -13.98
CA ASN A 88 11.53 -8.47 -13.15
C ASN A 88 10.28 -7.58 -13.29
N GLN A 89 10.20 -6.69 -14.29
CA GLN A 89 9.06 -5.78 -14.49
C GLN A 89 7.71 -6.49 -14.56
N GLY A 90 7.63 -7.67 -15.17
CA GLY A 90 6.39 -8.46 -15.23
C GLY A 90 5.85 -8.85 -13.86
N ASN A 91 6.75 -9.19 -12.92
CA ASN A 91 6.39 -9.47 -11.54
C ASN A 91 5.88 -8.21 -10.82
N ILE A 92 6.56 -7.07 -11.00
CA ILE A 92 6.14 -5.79 -10.44
C ILE A 92 4.75 -5.39 -10.96
N SER A 93 4.51 -5.57 -12.26
CA SER A 93 3.21 -5.31 -12.88
C SER A 93 2.11 -6.17 -12.25
N ARG A 94 2.36 -7.47 -12.08
CA ARG A 94 1.43 -8.37 -11.38
C ARG A 94 1.17 -7.95 -9.94
N TYR A 95 2.20 -7.58 -9.18
CA TYR A 95 2.04 -7.16 -7.79
C TYR A 95 1.29 -5.84 -7.66
N THR A 96 1.65 -4.82 -8.45
CA THR A 96 0.94 -3.53 -8.45
C THR A 96 -0.51 -3.66 -8.89
N LYS A 97 -0.81 -4.52 -9.87
CA LYS A 97 -2.19 -4.86 -10.25
C LYS A 97 -2.95 -5.53 -9.09
N SER A 98 -2.35 -6.50 -8.42
CA SER A 98 -2.99 -7.17 -7.29
C SER A 98 -3.25 -6.22 -6.10
N LEU A 99 -2.33 -5.30 -5.82
CA LEU A 99 -2.53 -4.24 -4.84
C LEU A 99 -3.73 -3.36 -5.21
N ALA A 100 -3.91 -3.07 -6.49
CA ALA A 100 -5.05 -2.28 -6.98
C ALA A 100 -6.37 -3.05 -6.90
N GLU A 101 -6.38 -4.33 -7.25
CA GLU A 101 -7.55 -5.22 -7.12
C GLU A 101 -8.00 -5.37 -5.67
N LYS A 102 -7.06 -5.44 -4.72
CA LYS A 102 -7.34 -5.43 -3.27
C LYS A 102 -7.77 -4.06 -2.72
N GLY A 103 -7.71 -3.01 -3.55
CA GLY A 103 -8.02 -1.65 -3.15
C GLY A 103 -6.96 -1.00 -2.23
N LEU A 104 -5.78 -1.60 -2.11
CA LEU A 104 -4.68 -1.08 -1.29
C LEU A 104 -3.98 0.12 -1.94
N VAL A 105 -4.02 0.20 -3.27
CA VAL A 105 -3.44 1.28 -4.07
C VAL A 105 -4.39 1.63 -5.21
N LYS A 106 -4.52 2.91 -5.56
CA LYS A 106 -5.11 3.31 -6.85
C LYS A 106 -3.99 3.72 -7.80
N ILE A 107 -3.99 3.18 -9.00
CA ILE A 107 -2.97 3.47 -10.02
C ILE A 107 -3.56 4.42 -11.06
N LYS A 108 -2.90 5.55 -11.29
CA LYS A 108 -3.23 6.49 -12.38
C LYS A 108 -2.05 6.65 -13.32
N ARG A 109 -2.29 6.50 -14.63
CA ARG A 109 -1.30 6.87 -15.64
C ARG A 109 -1.41 8.36 -15.94
N VAL A 110 -0.29 9.07 -15.83
CA VAL A 110 -0.21 10.50 -16.10
C VAL A 110 0.78 10.74 -17.23
N LYS A 111 0.37 11.53 -18.23
CA LYS A 111 1.27 11.98 -19.29
C LYS A 111 2.13 13.12 -18.77
N THR A 112 3.44 12.95 -18.86
CA THR A 112 4.44 13.98 -18.60
C THR A 112 5.14 14.35 -19.91
N PRO A 113 5.90 15.45 -19.97
CA PRO A 113 6.71 15.79 -21.15
C PRO A 113 7.72 14.69 -21.55
N LEU A 114 8.05 13.78 -20.64
CA LEU A 114 9.07 12.73 -20.81
C LEU A 114 8.46 11.37 -21.14
N GLY A 115 7.12 11.29 -21.18
CA GLY A 115 6.39 10.05 -21.36
C GLY A 115 5.35 9.81 -20.27
N TRP A 116 4.84 8.59 -20.24
CA TRP A 116 3.82 8.17 -19.28
C TRP A 116 4.46 7.69 -17.97
N CYS A 117 3.95 8.16 -16.85
CA CYS A 117 4.32 7.65 -15.53
C CYS A 117 3.12 7.06 -14.78
N ASN A 118 3.41 6.14 -13.87
CA ASN A 118 2.42 5.57 -12.97
C ASN A 118 2.46 6.32 -11.64
N ILE A 119 1.30 6.84 -11.25
CA ILE A 119 1.08 7.41 -9.93
C ILE A 119 0.34 6.38 -9.09
N TYR A 120 0.92 6.04 -7.94
CA TYR A 120 0.35 5.11 -6.97
C TYR A 120 -0.21 5.92 -5.81
N ILE A 121 -1.51 5.80 -5.55
CA ILE A 121 -2.22 6.56 -4.52
C ILE A 121 -2.61 5.61 -3.39
N PHE A 122 -2.21 5.93 -2.17
CA PHE A 122 -2.34 5.06 -0.99
C PHE A 122 -3.47 5.47 -0.05
N GLY A 123 -4.01 6.68 -0.22
CA GLY A 123 -4.91 7.25 0.75
C GLY A 123 -5.08 8.75 0.57
N THR A 124 -5.54 9.39 1.64
CA THR A 124 -5.78 10.83 1.70
C THR A 124 -5.19 11.43 2.97
N HIS A 125 -4.94 12.74 2.97
CA HIS A 125 -4.56 13.50 4.15
C HIS A 125 -5.36 14.79 4.24
N ASP A 126 -5.45 15.35 5.44
CA ASP A 126 -6.23 16.57 5.73
C ASP A 126 -5.36 17.82 5.97
N PHE A 127 -4.04 17.70 5.83
CA PHE A 127 -3.03 18.74 6.15
C PHE A 127 -2.89 19.11 7.64
N ASN A 128 -3.76 18.59 8.52
CA ASN A 128 -3.67 18.76 9.97
C ASN A 128 -2.89 17.63 10.65
N GLY A 129 -2.18 16.83 9.86
CA GLY A 129 -1.42 15.68 10.33
C GLY A 129 -2.22 14.37 10.36
N HIS A 130 -3.47 14.36 9.90
CA HIS A 130 -4.23 13.12 9.76
C HIS A 130 -4.08 12.53 8.36
N GLU A 131 -3.72 11.26 8.32
CA GLU A 131 -3.57 10.48 7.11
C GLU A 131 -4.44 9.22 7.20
N ALA A 132 -5.22 8.97 6.16
CA ALA A 132 -6.07 7.80 6.05
C ALA A 132 -5.54 6.92 4.91
N TYR A 133 -4.95 5.78 5.24
CA TYR A 133 -4.44 4.82 4.27
C TYR A 133 -5.48 3.77 3.90
N TYR A 134 -5.53 3.37 2.63
CA TYR A 134 -6.41 2.29 2.17
C TYR A 134 -6.06 0.94 2.81
N LEU A 135 -4.76 0.72 3.08
CA LEU A 135 -4.27 -0.41 3.89
C LEU A 135 -4.97 -0.49 5.25
N ASP A 136 -5.13 0.66 5.91
CA ASP A 136 -5.71 0.72 7.25
C ASP A 136 -7.16 0.24 7.24
N LYS A 137 -7.93 0.69 6.25
CA LYS A 137 -9.30 0.22 6.04
C LYS A 137 -9.35 -1.27 5.72
N TYR A 138 -8.60 -1.70 4.70
CA TYR A 138 -8.63 -3.07 4.20
C TYR A 138 -8.37 -4.12 5.30
N PHE A 139 -7.29 -3.97 6.07
CA PHE A 139 -6.97 -4.94 7.11
C PHE A 139 -7.77 -4.74 8.40
N SER A 140 -8.38 -3.57 8.62
CA SER A 140 -9.38 -3.42 9.69
C SER A 140 -10.63 -4.23 9.39
N ASP A 141 -11.11 -4.18 8.14
CA ASP A 141 -12.28 -4.95 7.70
C ASP A 141 -12.01 -6.46 7.77
N LYS A 142 -10.79 -6.90 7.39
CA LYS A 142 -10.36 -8.30 7.53
C LYS A 142 -10.29 -8.75 9.00
N LEU A 143 -9.72 -7.93 9.88
CA LEU A 143 -9.67 -8.25 11.31
C LEU A 143 -11.06 -8.34 11.93
N LEU A 144 -12.00 -7.48 11.50
CA LEU A 144 -13.38 -7.54 11.95
C LEU A 144 -14.03 -8.86 11.50
N ALA A 145 -13.87 -9.23 10.23
CA ALA A 145 -14.37 -10.50 9.72
C ALA A 145 -13.79 -11.72 10.48
N GLU A 146 -12.48 -11.75 10.71
CA GLU A 146 -11.81 -12.81 11.49
C GLU A 146 -12.40 -12.94 12.91
N LYS A 147 -12.70 -11.81 13.57
CA LYS A 147 -13.33 -11.80 14.90
C LYS A 147 -14.76 -12.31 14.86
N THR A 148 -15.54 -11.89 13.87
CA THR A 148 -16.93 -12.32 13.69
C THR A 148 -16.99 -13.82 13.43
N GLU A 149 -16.14 -14.36 12.55
CA GLU A 149 -16.04 -15.79 12.27
C GLU A 149 -15.70 -16.61 13.51
N LYS A 150 -14.72 -16.14 14.30
CA LYS A 150 -14.36 -16.79 15.57
C LYS A 150 -15.55 -16.81 16.53
N MET A 151 -16.25 -15.69 16.69
CA MET A 151 -17.40 -15.59 17.59
C MET A 151 -18.53 -16.55 17.18
N ILE A 152 -18.85 -16.63 15.88
CA ILE A 152 -19.86 -17.56 15.36
C ILE A 152 -19.47 -19.01 15.65
N ARG A 153 -18.21 -19.37 15.41
CA ARG A 153 -17.70 -20.72 15.69
C ARG A 153 -17.80 -21.06 17.18
N ASP A 154 -17.33 -20.17 18.04
CA ASP A 154 -17.32 -20.39 19.49
C ASP A 154 -18.77 -20.53 20.03
N VAL A 155 -19.75 -19.80 19.47
CA VAL A 155 -21.19 -19.97 19.79
C VAL A 155 -21.74 -21.31 19.31
N ASN A 156 -21.41 -21.73 18.09
CA ASN A 156 -21.86 -23.01 17.56
C ASN A 156 -21.29 -24.20 18.35
N GLU A 157 -20.02 -24.13 18.75
CA GLU A 157 -19.39 -25.13 19.60
C GLU A 157 -20.06 -25.21 20.98
N TYR A 158 -20.39 -24.07 21.58
CA TYR A 158 -21.14 -24.04 22.84
C TYR A 158 -22.52 -24.68 22.71
N ASN A 159 -23.29 -24.33 21.66
CA ASN A 159 -24.62 -24.89 21.44
C ASN A 159 -24.57 -26.41 21.20
N ALA A 160 -23.56 -26.91 20.47
CA ALA A 160 -23.38 -28.35 20.23
C ALA A 160 -23.03 -29.15 21.51
N LEU A 161 -22.42 -28.49 22.51
CA LEU A 161 -22.13 -29.08 23.82
C LEU A 161 -23.31 -28.96 24.81
N SER A 162 -24.32 -28.18 24.47
CA SER A 162 -25.47 -27.87 25.32
C SER A 162 -26.74 -28.62 24.93
N ASP A 163 -26.68 -29.49 23.89
CA ASP A 163 -27.81 -30.32 23.47
C ASP A 163 -28.11 -31.38 24.55
N PRO A 164 -29.27 -31.34 25.25
CA PRO A 164 -29.51 -32.15 26.45
C PRO A 164 -29.99 -33.59 26.17
N ASP A 165 -29.96 -34.08 24.93
CA ASP A 165 -30.64 -35.33 24.54
C ASP A 165 -29.87 -36.63 24.87
N GLU A 166 -28.92 -36.60 25.81
CA GLU A 166 -28.33 -37.82 26.40
C GLU A 166 -28.17 -37.69 27.93
N TRP A 167 -29.28 -37.77 28.68
CA TRP A 167 -29.33 -38.23 30.08
C TRP A 167 -30.56 -39.10 30.34
#